data_AF-E9J281-F1
#
_entry.id   AF-E9J281-F1
#
_cell.length_a   1.000
_cell.length_b   1.000
_cell.length_c   1.000
_cell.angle_alpha   90.00
_cell.angle_beta   90.00
_cell.angle_gamma   90.00
#
_symmetry.space_group_name_H-M   'P 1'
#
loop_
_entity.id
_entity.type
_entity.pdbx_description
1 polymer ?
#
loop_
_entity_poly.entity_id
_entity_poly.type
_entity_poly.pdbx_seq_one_letter_code
_entity_poly.pdbx_strand_id
1 'polypeptide(L)'
;MYQLINAGKQPPKLIQLSSTRWLAWSETVSTNIVQWQELKQHFQLAAKSQDNKCYTARMLVQMYEDDSNLLHLLFLDKILKNITNLNLAFQQTNADITKLYTDLHMLLIQS
;
A
#
# COMPACT_ATOMS: atom_id res chain seq x y z
N MET A 1 7.18 -10.31 -20.65
CA MET A 1 7.15 -10.70 -19.23
C MET A 1 6.01 -10.01 -18.49
N TYR A 2 6.02 -8.67 -18.31
CA TYR A 2 4.99 -7.94 -17.54
C TYR A 2 3.54 -8.14 -18.02
N GLN A 3 3.31 -8.20 -19.33
CA GLN A 3 1.99 -8.46 -19.90
C GLN A 3 1.47 -9.86 -19.57
N LEU A 4 2.34 -10.85 -19.37
CA LEU A 4 1.91 -12.21 -19.00
C LEU A 4 1.46 -12.26 -17.54
N ILE A 5 2.15 -11.53 -16.67
CA ILE A 5 1.85 -11.48 -15.23
C ILE A 5 0.58 -10.66 -14.97
N ASN A 6 0.42 -9.54 -15.70
CA ASN A 6 -0.74 -8.68 -15.58
C ASN A 6 -1.92 -9.09 -16.49
N ALA A 7 -1.89 -10.27 -17.12
CA ALA A 7 -2.91 -10.74 -18.07
C ALA A 7 -3.29 -9.67 -19.14
N GLY A 8 -2.28 -8.98 -19.67
CA GLY A 8 -2.41 -7.93 -20.68
C GLY A 8 -2.80 -6.54 -20.14
N LYS A 9 -3.08 -6.41 -18.84
CA LYS A 9 -3.41 -5.11 -18.22
C LYS A 9 -2.14 -4.29 -17.94
N GLN A 10 -2.30 -2.96 -17.94
CA GLN A 10 -1.26 -2.05 -17.50
C GLN A 10 -1.15 -2.07 -15.97
N PRO A 11 0.06 -2.12 -15.40
CA PRO A 11 0.24 -2.02 -13.95
C PRO A 11 -0.35 -0.70 -13.42
N PRO A 12 -1.07 -0.72 -12.28
CA PRO A 12 -1.55 0.51 -11.66
C PRO A 12 -0.38 1.47 -11.36
N LYS A 13 -0.61 2.77 -11.58
CA LYS A 13 0.38 3.78 -11.23
C LYS A 13 0.60 3.81 -9.72
N LEU A 14 1.86 3.93 -9.30
CA LEU A 14 2.17 4.21 -7.91
C LEU A 14 1.65 5.60 -7.54
N ILE A 15 1.05 5.70 -6.36
CA ILE A 15 0.45 6.93 -5.87
C ILE A 15 1.54 7.75 -5.16
N GLN A 16 1.62 9.03 -5.49
CA GLN A 16 2.54 9.93 -4.82
C GLN A 16 2.04 10.20 -3.40
N LEU A 17 2.86 9.84 -2.42
CA LEU A 17 2.59 10.14 -1.03
C LEU A 17 2.65 11.65 -0.78
N SER A 18 1.71 12.15 0.01
CA SER A 18 1.73 13.49 0.58
C SER A 18 1.61 13.39 2.09
N SER A 19 2.37 14.21 2.81
CA SER A 19 2.34 14.26 4.28
C SER A 19 0.97 14.67 4.84
N THR A 20 0.16 15.39 4.06
CA THR A 20 -1.16 15.90 4.48
C THR A 20 -2.33 15.06 3.99
N ARG A 21 -2.09 14.05 3.15
CA ARG A 21 -3.13 13.18 2.58
C ARG A 21 -2.95 11.76 3.08
N TRP A 22 -3.27 11.56 4.34
CA TRP A 22 -3.26 10.26 4.99
C TRP A 22 -4.14 9.21 4.28
N LEU A 23 -5.20 9.63 3.58
CA LEU A 23 -5.99 8.75 2.70
C LEU A 23 -5.16 8.14 1.57
N ALA A 24 -4.18 8.90 1.05
CA ALA A 24 -3.28 8.41 0.00
C ALA A 24 -2.35 7.31 0.51
N TRP A 25 -2.07 7.24 1.82
CA TRP A 25 -1.25 6.17 2.38
C TRP A 25 -1.94 4.82 2.31
N SER A 26 -3.24 4.76 2.63
CA SER A 26 -4.01 3.51 2.53
C SER A 26 -4.01 2.97 1.11
N GLU A 27 -4.22 3.85 0.12
CA GLU A 27 -4.26 3.47 -1.27
C GLU A 27 -2.86 3.07 -1.80
N THR A 28 -1.80 3.77 -1.41
CA THR A 28 -0.42 3.43 -1.74
C THR A 28 -0.03 2.05 -1.19
N VAL A 29 -0.34 1.76 0.07
CA VAL A 29 -0.02 0.47 0.69
C VAL A 29 -0.80 -0.66 0.01
N SER A 30 -2.11 -0.50 -0.19
CA SER A 30 -2.93 -1.45 -0.94
C SER A 30 -2.38 -1.72 -2.34
N THR A 31 -2.00 -0.65 -3.07
CA THR A 31 -1.45 -0.75 -4.43
C THR A 31 -0.11 -1.48 -4.45
N ASN A 32 0.74 -1.25 -3.45
CA ASN A 32 2.03 -1.92 -3.30
C ASN A 32 1.84 -3.43 -3.09
N ILE A 33 0.93 -3.82 -2.18
CA ILE A 33 0.62 -5.23 -1.88
C ILE A 33 0.07 -5.95 -3.12
N VAL A 34 -0.88 -5.32 -3.83
CA VAL A 34 -1.49 -5.91 -5.03
C VAL A 34 -0.45 -6.15 -6.12
N GLN A 35 0.51 -5.24 -6.28
CA GLN A 35 1.57 -5.32 -7.29
C GLN A 35 2.87 -5.94 -6.76
N TRP A 36 2.83 -6.64 -5.63
CA TRP A 36 4.05 -7.06 -4.93
C TRP A 36 5.00 -7.87 -5.83
N GLN A 37 4.46 -8.83 -6.60
CA GLN A 37 5.26 -9.70 -7.46
C GLN A 37 5.78 -8.96 -8.69
N GLU A 38 4.97 -8.10 -9.29
CA GLU A 38 5.33 -7.27 -10.44
C GLU A 38 6.46 -6.30 -10.06
N LEU A 39 6.34 -5.65 -8.91
CA LEU A 39 7.34 -4.73 -8.38
C LEU A 39 8.64 -5.47 -8.01
N LYS A 40 8.55 -6.64 -7.36
CA LYS A 40 9.71 -7.49 -7.06
C LYS A 40 10.49 -7.83 -8.34
N GLN A 41 9.81 -8.31 -9.36
CA GLN A 41 10.45 -8.62 -10.64
C GLN A 41 10.99 -7.38 -11.35
N HIS A 42 10.28 -6.25 -11.25
CA HIS A 42 10.73 -4.98 -11.80
C HIS A 42 12.05 -4.53 -11.22
N PHE A 43 12.16 -4.53 -9.89
CA PHE A 43 13.40 -4.16 -9.21
C PHE A 43 14.51 -5.18 -9.47
N GLN A 44 14.21 -6.47 -9.61
CA GLN A 44 15.20 -7.49 -9.98
C GLN A 44 15.78 -7.25 -11.39
N LEU A 45 14.96 -6.85 -12.36
CA LEU A 45 15.43 -6.50 -13.70
C LEU A 45 16.21 -5.18 -13.69
N ALA A 46 15.70 -4.17 -12.98
CA ALA A 46 16.37 -2.87 -12.84
C ALA A 46 17.72 -2.96 -12.12
N ALA A 47 17.86 -3.88 -11.17
CA ALA A 47 19.13 -4.13 -10.48
C ALA A 47 20.19 -4.82 -11.37
N LYS A 48 19.77 -5.52 -12.43
CA LYS A 48 20.63 -6.28 -13.36
C LYS A 48 20.94 -5.54 -14.66
N SER A 49 20.31 -4.37 -14.92
CA SER A 49 20.52 -3.62 -16.16
C SER A 49 21.94 -3.02 -16.22
N GLN A 50 22.46 -2.82 -17.44
CA GLN A 50 23.84 -2.34 -17.67
C GLN A 50 24.13 -0.94 -17.08
N ASP A 51 23.10 -0.18 -16.70
CA ASP A 51 23.24 1.08 -15.95
C ASP A 51 23.64 0.87 -14.47
N ASN A 52 23.68 -0.39 -13.99
CA ASN A 52 24.42 -1.02 -12.87
C ASN A 52 24.65 -0.27 -11.53
N LYS A 53 24.08 0.91 -11.32
CA LYS A 53 24.34 1.77 -10.15
C LYS A 53 23.08 2.20 -9.42
N CYS A 54 21.92 1.65 -9.75
CA CYS A 54 20.73 1.95 -8.96
C CYS A 54 20.79 1.20 -7.62
N TYR A 55 21.52 1.77 -6.66
CA TYR A 55 21.57 1.32 -5.27
C TYR A 55 20.15 1.14 -4.72
N THR A 56 19.25 2.06 -5.06
CA THR A 56 17.83 1.99 -4.73
C THR A 56 17.17 0.72 -5.25
N ALA A 57 17.42 0.30 -6.49
CA ALA A 57 16.85 -0.94 -7.04
C ALA A 57 17.34 -2.17 -6.26
N ARG A 58 18.64 -2.23 -5.89
CA ARG A 58 19.18 -3.34 -5.09
C ARG A 58 18.58 -3.39 -3.69
N MET A 59 18.47 -2.23 -3.03
CA MET A 59 17.82 -2.12 -1.73
C MET A 59 16.35 -2.58 -1.80
N LEU A 60 15.61 -2.16 -2.83
CA LEU A 60 14.24 -2.59 -3.04
C LEU A 60 14.14 -4.09 -3.32
N VAL A 61 15.05 -4.70 -4.08
CA VAL A 61 15.08 -6.16 -4.25
C VAL A 61 15.21 -6.86 -2.90
N GLN A 62 16.15 -6.43 -2.04
CA GLN A 62 16.33 -7.00 -0.71
C GLN A 62 15.06 -6.85 0.15
N MET A 63 14.40 -5.68 0.11
CA MET A 63 13.16 -5.46 0.85
C MET A 63 12.02 -6.38 0.38
N TYR A 64 11.88 -6.61 -0.94
CA TYR A 64 10.84 -7.48 -1.51
C TYR A 64 11.18 -8.99 -1.42
N GLU A 65 12.42 -9.35 -1.10
CA GLU A 65 12.84 -10.72 -0.83
C GLU A 65 12.59 -11.16 0.62
N ASP A 66 12.48 -10.20 1.54
CA ASP A 66 12.06 -10.47 2.91
C ASP A 66 10.52 -10.45 3.03
N ASP A 67 9.93 -11.66 3.12
CA ASP A 67 8.48 -11.85 3.27
C ASP A 67 7.91 -11.19 4.54
N SER A 68 8.76 -10.91 5.54
CA SER A 68 8.36 -10.14 6.71
C SER A 68 7.86 -8.76 6.31
N ASN A 69 8.47 -8.10 5.32
CA ASN A 69 8.03 -6.77 4.88
C ASN A 69 6.63 -6.82 4.25
N LEU A 70 6.32 -7.86 3.48
CA LEU A 70 4.96 -8.07 2.97
C LEU A 70 3.97 -8.29 4.11
N LEU A 71 4.35 -9.07 5.13
CA LEU A 71 3.52 -9.29 6.31
C LEU A 71 3.24 -7.98 7.07
N HIS A 72 4.26 -7.13 7.26
CA HIS A 72 4.10 -5.81 7.86
C HIS A 72 3.16 -4.92 7.04
N LEU A 73 3.29 -4.92 5.70
CA LEU A 73 2.40 -4.16 4.82
C LEU A 73 0.95 -4.68 4.88
N LEU A 74 0.73 -6.00 4.88
CA LEU A 74 -0.60 -6.60 5.03
C LEU A 74 -1.25 -6.25 6.37
N PHE A 75 -0.47 -6.22 7.45
CA PHE A 75 -0.94 -5.77 8.75
C PHE A 75 -1.29 -4.27 8.73
N LEU A 76 -0.38 -3.45 8.21
CA LEU A 76 -0.57 -2.01 8.10
C LEU A 76 -1.78 -1.64 7.23
N ASP A 77 -2.01 -2.35 6.13
CA ASP A 77 -3.14 -2.15 5.21
C ASP A 77 -4.49 -2.27 5.94
N LYS A 78 -4.63 -3.25 6.84
CA LYS A 78 -5.85 -3.43 7.65
C LYS A 78 -6.10 -2.23 8.55
N ILE A 79 -5.05 -1.75 9.23
CA ILE A 79 -5.15 -0.58 10.12
C ILE A 79 -5.50 0.67 9.30
N LEU A 80 -4.77 0.92 8.21
CA LEU A 80 -4.98 2.09 7.37
C LEU A 80 -6.39 2.12 6.75
N LYS A 81 -6.93 0.97 6.35
CA LYS A 81 -8.31 0.85 5.86
C LYS A 81 -9.33 1.21 6.93
N ASN A 82 -9.16 0.73 8.16
CA ASN A 82 -10.07 1.06 9.26
C ASN A 82 -10.07 2.57 9.55
N ILE A 83 -8.88 3.18 9.67
CA ILE A 83 -8.74 4.62 9.92
C ILE A 83 -9.34 5.42 8.73
N THR A 84 -9.05 5.01 7.50
CA THR A 84 -9.56 5.65 6.27
C THR A 84 -11.07 5.61 6.20
N ASN A 85 -11.68 4.45 6.43
CA ASN A 85 -13.13 4.28 6.42
C ASN A 85 -13.80 5.14 7.50
N LEU A 86 -13.23 5.16 8.72
CA LEU A 86 -13.76 5.96 9.82
C LEU A 86 -13.75 7.46 9.49
N ASN A 87 -12.65 7.98 8.93
CA ASN A 87 -12.62 9.38 8.54
C ASN A 87 -13.52 9.71 7.36
N LEU A 88 -13.63 8.84 6.37
CA LEU A 88 -14.61 9.03 5.30
C LEU A 88 -16.03 9.09 5.89
N ALA A 89 -16.33 8.29 6.92
CA ALA A 89 -17.60 8.38 7.64
C ALA A 89 -17.76 9.72 8.39
N PHE A 90 -16.72 10.24 9.04
CA PHE A 90 -16.74 11.57 9.67
C PHE A 90 -16.94 12.72 8.65
N GLN A 91 -16.54 12.53 7.39
CA GLN A 91 -16.70 13.52 6.33
C GLN A 91 -18.10 13.50 5.67
N GLN A 92 -18.97 12.56 6.05
CA GLN A 92 -20.34 12.49 5.50
C GLN A 92 -21.23 13.60 6.03
N THR A 93 -22.07 14.16 5.17
CA THR A 93 -23.00 15.26 5.53
C THR A 93 -24.09 14.83 6.52
N ASN A 94 -24.45 13.54 6.54
CA ASN A 94 -25.50 12.97 7.40
C ASN A 94 -24.98 11.73 8.14
N ALA A 95 -23.82 11.85 8.80
CA ALA A 95 -23.21 10.73 9.49
C ALA A 95 -24.03 10.30 10.72
N ASP A 96 -24.17 8.98 10.92
CA ASP A 96 -24.75 8.41 12.14
C ASP A 96 -23.74 8.55 13.30
N ILE A 97 -24.04 9.48 14.22
CA ILE A 97 -23.16 9.84 15.34
C ILE A 97 -22.93 8.64 16.28
N THR A 98 -23.96 7.81 16.52
CA THR A 98 -23.85 6.66 17.42
C THR A 98 -22.93 5.60 16.80
N LYS A 99 -23.09 5.34 15.50
CA LYS A 99 -22.20 4.43 14.78
C LYS A 99 -20.76 4.95 14.74
N LEU A 100 -20.55 6.23 14.44
CA LEU A 100 -19.23 6.86 14.43
C LEU A 100 -18.51 6.72 15.78
N TYR A 101 -19.24 6.94 16.88
CA TYR A 101 -18.70 6.77 18.22
C TYR A 101 -18.28 5.33 18.47
N THR A 102 -19.11 4.35 18.12
CA THR A 102 -18.78 2.93 18.25
C THR A 102 -17.55 2.56 17.42
N ASP A 103 -17.51 2.96 16.15
CA ASP A 103 -16.40 2.64 15.24
C ASP A 103 -15.08 3.27 15.73
N LEU A 104 -15.12 4.51 16.24
CA LEU A 104 -13.97 5.17 16.87
C LEU A 104 -13.53 4.46 18.15
N HIS A 105 -14.46 4.07 19.00
CA HIS A 105 -14.17 3.37 20.25
C HIS A 105 -13.51 2.01 20.00
N MET A 106 -14.02 1.26 19.03
CA MET A 106 -13.46 -0.02 18.60
C MET A 106 -12.04 0.14 18.05
N LEU A 107 -11.80 1.17 17.23
CA LEU A 107 -10.47 1.49 16.72
C LEU A 107 -9.45 1.78 17.83
N LEU A 108 -9.86 2.44 18.92
CA LEU A 108 -8.96 2.84 20.01
C LEU A 108 -8.71 1.74 21.05
N ILE A 109 -9.62 0.78 21.21
CA ILE A 109 -9.55 -0.24 22.26
C ILE A 109 -9.09 -1.60 21.74
N GLN A 110 -9.30 -1.89 20.46
CA GLN A 110 -8.91 -3.17 19.85
C GLN A 110 -7.67 -3.07 18.93
N SER A 111 -6.98 -1.92 18.92
CA SER A 111 -5.72 -1.71 18.19
C SER A 111 -4.52 -2.30 18.91
#